data_AF-A0A2H0Y1J5-F1
#
_entry.id   AF-A0A2H0Y1J5-F1
#
_cell.length_a   1.000
_cell.length_b   1.000
_cell.length_c   1.000
_cell.angle_alpha   90.00
_cell.angle_beta   90.00
_cell.angle_gamma   90.00
#
_symmetry.space_group_name_H-M   'P 1'
#
loop_
_entity.id
_entity.type
_entity.pdbx_description
1 polymer ?
#
loop_
_entity_poly.entity_id
_entity_poly.type
_entity_poly.pdbx_seq_one_letter_code
_entity_poly.pdbx_strand_id
1 'polypeptide(L)'
;MNTKFFIQRKGMALFATIFVLALIFSLGVILSKIVYNTYVSVRATTVREQAFYLAEAGLEKGKAALANNPNWYTDLPVGTPDKVVWLINSAVGQETILSNGRFKIVREKAAAQLYALGIKQKGLVVLKIEFSTSPLKFSSWEAL
;
A
#
# COMPACT_ATOMS: atom_id res chain seq x y z
N MET A 1 71.72 -10.85 3.64
CA MET A 1 70.40 -10.65 3.00
C MET A 1 69.39 -10.33 4.10
N ASN A 2 68.79 -9.13 4.08
CA ASN A 2 68.13 -8.53 5.25
C ASN A 2 66.70 -9.08 5.42
N THR A 3 66.55 -10.17 6.17
CA THR A 3 65.30 -10.94 6.36
C THR A 3 64.17 -10.10 6.96
N LYS A 4 64.48 -9.09 7.80
CA LYS A 4 63.49 -8.17 8.39
C LYS A 4 62.71 -7.37 7.32
N PHE A 5 63.37 -6.95 6.24
CA PHE A 5 62.74 -6.16 5.18
C PHE A 5 61.77 -6.99 4.33
N PHE A 6 62.07 -8.28 4.15
CA PHE A 6 61.22 -9.21 3.40
C PHE A 6 59.95 -9.60 4.18
N ILE A 7 60.05 -9.74 5.50
CA ILE A 7 58.91 -10.01 6.40
C ILE A 7 57.96 -8.80 6.43
N GLN A 8 58.47 -7.57 6.52
CA GLN A 8 57.66 -6.35 6.50
C GLN A 8 56.86 -6.18 5.19
N ARG A 9 57.48 -6.47 4.04
CA ARG A 9 56.79 -6.41 2.73
C ARG A 9 55.67 -7.45 2.59
N LYS A 10 55.89 -8.68 3.08
CA LYS A 10 54.88 -9.74 3.09
C LYS A 10 53.71 -9.43 4.03
N GLY A 11 53.99 -8.84 5.20
CA GLY A 11 52.96 -8.40 6.14
C GLY A 11 52.07 -7.30 5.55
N MET A 12 52.68 -6.28 4.92
CA MET A 12 51.91 -5.21 4.25
C MET A 12 51.06 -5.73 3.08
N ALA A 13 51.58 -6.67 2.28
CA ALA A 13 50.81 -7.30 1.21
C ALA A 13 49.58 -8.06 1.75
N LEU A 14 49.74 -8.77 2.87
CA LEU A 14 48.63 -9.46 3.53
C LEU A 14 47.54 -8.47 4.01
N PHE A 15 47.93 -7.39 4.68
CA PHE A 15 46.98 -6.36 5.12
C PHE A 15 46.25 -5.71 3.95
N ALA A 16 46.97 -5.40 2.85
CA ALA A 16 46.36 -4.87 1.65
C ALA A 16 45.33 -5.83 1.06
N THR A 17 45.63 -7.14 0.98
CA THR A 17 44.68 -8.14 0.49
C THR A 17 43.45 -8.27 1.37
N ILE A 18 43.61 -8.29 2.70
CA ILE A 18 42.49 -8.35 3.65
C ILE A 18 41.61 -7.11 3.50
N PHE A 19 42.22 -5.93 3.36
CA PHE A 19 41.50 -4.68 3.18
C PHE A 19 40.70 -4.66 1.87
N VAL A 20 41.31 -5.10 0.77
CA VAL A 20 40.62 -5.22 -0.53
C VAL A 20 39.47 -6.22 -0.46
N LEU A 21 39.67 -7.37 0.18
CA LEU A 21 38.60 -8.35 0.38
C LEU A 21 37.47 -7.77 1.22
N ALA A 22 37.77 -7.08 2.32
CA ALA A 22 36.77 -6.44 3.17
C ALA A 22 35.96 -5.38 2.39
N LEU A 23 36.60 -4.61 1.50
CA LEU A 23 35.91 -3.67 0.61
C LEU A 23 35.00 -4.38 -0.39
N ILE A 24 35.45 -5.48 -1.00
CA ILE A 24 34.62 -6.24 -1.94
C ILE A 24 33.41 -6.85 -1.22
N PHE A 25 33.61 -7.41 -0.03
CA PHE A 25 32.53 -7.96 0.79
C PHE A 25 31.53 -6.87 1.21
N SER A 26 31.99 -5.70 1.64
CA SER A 26 31.09 -4.61 2.04
C SER A 26 30.27 -4.09 0.86
N LEU A 27 30.90 -3.94 -0.32
CA LEU A 27 30.19 -3.60 -1.56
C LEU A 27 29.15 -4.67 -1.93
N GLY A 28 29.50 -5.96 -1.80
CA GLY A 28 28.57 -7.06 -2.02
C GLY A 28 27.34 -6.97 -1.12
N VAL A 29 27.52 -6.75 0.18
CA VAL A 29 26.42 -6.59 1.15
C VAL A 29 25.54 -5.39 0.81
N ILE A 30 26.14 -4.26 0.46
CA ILE A 30 25.39 -3.05 0.07
C ILE A 30 24.55 -3.31 -1.18
N LEU A 31 25.13 -3.93 -2.21
CA LEU A 31 24.43 -4.28 -3.45
C LEU A 31 23.25 -5.22 -3.17
N SER A 32 23.46 -6.29 -2.40
CA SER A 32 22.38 -7.21 -2.03
C SER A 32 21.25 -6.50 -1.29
N LYS A 33 21.59 -5.57 -0.39
CA LYS A 33 20.60 -4.77 0.35
C LYS A 33 19.80 -3.84 -0.58
N ILE A 34 20.46 -3.21 -1.55
CA ILE A 34 19.79 -2.37 -2.56
C ILE A 34 18.79 -3.21 -3.36
N VAL A 35 19.23 -4.35 -3.91
CA VAL A 35 18.36 -5.25 -4.70
C VAL A 35 17.16 -5.72 -3.88
N TYR A 36 17.39 -6.13 -2.64
CA TYR A 36 16.30 -6.56 -1.75
C TYR A 36 15.30 -5.44 -1.48
N ASN A 37 15.77 -4.24 -1.15
CA ASN A 37 14.91 -3.09 -0.88
C ASN A 37 14.11 -2.66 -2.11
N THR A 38 14.74 -2.66 -3.29
CA THR A 38 14.05 -2.36 -4.57
C THR A 38 12.96 -3.39 -4.83
N TYR A 39 13.26 -4.69 -4.66
CA TYR A 39 12.26 -5.75 -4.84
C TYR A 39 11.07 -5.59 -3.90
N VAL A 40 11.33 -5.35 -2.61
CA VAL A 40 10.26 -5.13 -1.61
C VAL A 40 9.43 -3.89 -1.95
N SER A 41 10.08 -2.81 -2.38
CA SER A 41 9.40 -1.57 -2.79
C SER A 41 8.51 -1.78 -4.01
N VAL A 42 9.02 -2.39 -5.09
CA VAL A 42 8.23 -2.69 -6.30
C VAL A 42 7.04 -3.57 -5.94
N ARG A 43 7.26 -4.63 -5.14
CA ARG A 43 6.18 -5.50 -4.70
C ARG A 43 5.12 -4.75 -3.88
N ALA A 44 5.52 -3.84 -3.00
CA ALA A 44 4.59 -3.01 -2.23
C ALA A 44 3.75 -2.10 -3.15
N THR A 45 4.38 -1.49 -4.17
CA THR A 45 3.68 -0.67 -5.17
C THR A 45 2.68 -1.50 -5.97
N THR A 46 3.06 -2.66 -6.49
CA THR A 46 2.14 -3.55 -7.22
C THR A 46 0.97 -4.00 -6.34
N VAL A 47 1.22 -4.32 -5.07
CA VAL A 47 0.17 -4.71 -4.12
C VAL A 47 -0.78 -3.53 -3.84
N ARG A 48 -0.26 -2.30 -3.75
CA ARG A 48 -1.07 -1.08 -3.60
C ARG A 48 -1.92 -0.81 -4.84
N GLU A 49 -1.37 -0.94 -6.04
CA GLU A 49 -2.12 -0.79 -7.30
C GLU A 49 -3.25 -1.82 -7.41
N GLN A 50 -2.98 -3.07 -7.06
CA GLN A 50 -4.02 -4.11 -7.02
C GLN A 50 -5.11 -3.78 -5.99
N ALA A 51 -4.75 -3.28 -4.81
CA ALA A 51 -5.71 -2.80 -3.83
C ALA A 51 -6.52 -1.59 -4.37
N PHE A 52 -5.90 -0.69 -5.13
CA PHE A 52 -6.59 0.42 -5.78
C PHE A 52 -7.67 -0.08 -6.75
N TYR A 53 -7.37 -1.01 -7.65
CA TYR A 53 -8.38 -1.55 -8.57
C TYR A 53 -9.49 -2.32 -7.87
N LEU A 54 -9.20 -3.00 -6.75
CA LEU A 54 -10.24 -3.61 -5.92
C LEU A 54 -11.15 -2.55 -5.28
N ALA A 55 -10.58 -1.43 -4.84
CA ALA A 55 -11.34 -0.31 -4.30
C ALA A 55 -12.22 0.33 -5.39
N GLU A 56 -11.71 0.51 -6.62
CA GLU A 56 -12.52 0.99 -7.75
C GLU A 56 -13.69 0.06 -8.07
N ALA A 57 -13.46 -1.26 -8.09
CA ALA A 57 -14.53 -2.24 -8.29
C ALA A 57 -15.62 -2.13 -7.21
N GLY A 58 -15.21 -1.92 -5.96
CA GLY A 58 -16.14 -1.66 -4.86
C GLY A 58 -16.91 -0.36 -5.06
N LEU A 59 -16.26 0.67 -5.56
CA LEU A 59 -16.90 1.95 -5.80
C LEU A 59 -17.91 1.91 -6.94
N GLU A 60 -17.60 1.23 -8.04
CA GLU A 60 -18.55 1.01 -9.13
C GLU A 60 -19.77 0.20 -8.67
N LYS A 61 -19.55 -0.83 -7.84
CA LYS A 61 -20.66 -1.57 -7.22
C LYS A 61 -21.50 -0.67 -6.31
N GLY A 62 -20.88 0.21 -5.53
CA GLY A 62 -21.59 1.17 -4.69
C GLY A 62 -22.38 2.20 -5.51
N LYS A 63 -21.81 2.71 -6.62
CA LYS A 63 -22.53 3.57 -7.57
C LYS A 63 -23.74 2.86 -8.17
N ALA A 64 -23.61 1.59 -8.57
CA ALA A 64 -24.72 0.81 -9.07
C ALA A 64 -25.82 0.64 -8.00
N ALA A 65 -25.44 0.39 -6.73
CA ALA A 65 -26.39 0.32 -5.63
C ALA A 65 -27.12 1.65 -5.41
N LEU A 66 -26.41 2.78 -5.50
CA LEU A 66 -26.98 4.13 -5.41
C LEU A 66 -27.91 4.48 -6.57
N ALA A 67 -27.54 4.09 -7.79
CA ALA A 67 -28.36 4.31 -8.98
C ALA A 67 -29.69 3.53 -8.89
N ASN A 68 -29.64 2.30 -8.34
CA ASN A 68 -30.84 1.49 -8.12
C ASN A 68 -31.67 1.96 -6.91
N ASN A 69 -31.02 2.40 -5.83
CA ASN A 69 -31.67 2.90 -4.63
C ASN A 69 -30.88 4.08 -4.02
N PRO A 70 -31.31 5.34 -4.27
CA PRO A 70 -30.63 6.53 -3.75
C PRO A 70 -30.52 6.59 -2.21
N ASN A 71 -31.37 5.85 -1.50
CA ASN A 71 -31.38 5.77 -0.03
C ASN A 71 -30.58 4.58 0.53
N TRP A 72 -29.90 3.81 -0.32
CA TRP A 72 -29.10 2.65 0.10
C TRP A 72 -27.96 3.05 1.04
N TYR A 73 -27.80 2.37 2.17
CA TYR A 73 -26.68 2.61 3.09
C TYR A 73 -26.19 1.28 3.66
N THR A 74 -24.97 1.27 4.17
CA THR A 74 -24.39 0.10 4.84
C THR A 74 -24.20 0.32 6.34
N ASP A 75 -24.04 1.57 6.75
CA ASP A 75 -23.71 1.93 8.12
C ASP A 75 -24.55 3.10 8.63
N LEU A 76 -24.68 3.19 9.96
CA LEU A 76 -25.27 4.35 10.62
C LEU A 76 -24.27 5.51 10.64
N PRO A 77 -24.74 6.77 10.76
CA PRO A 77 -23.86 7.93 10.79
C PRO A 77 -22.93 7.88 12.01
N VAL A 78 -21.63 8.05 11.76
CA VAL A 78 -20.60 8.09 12.80
C VAL A 78 -20.06 9.51 12.89
N GLY A 79 -20.25 10.15 14.04
CA GLY A 79 -19.82 11.53 14.30
C GLY A 79 -18.33 11.68 14.56
N THR A 80 -17.47 10.77 14.10
CA THR A 80 -16.04 10.80 14.41
C THR A 80 -15.27 11.74 13.47
N PRO A 81 -14.32 12.53 13.99
CA PRO A 81 -13.49 13.41 13.17
C PRO A 81 -12.50 12.63 12.27
N ASP A 82 -12.05 11.44 12.69
CA ASP A 82 -11.19 10.57 11.89
C ASP A 82 -12.00 9.43 11.24
N LYS A 83 -12.54 9.70 10.05
CA LYS A 83 -13.32 8.71 9.29
C LYS A 83 -12.45 7.59 8.74
N VAL A 84 -11.16 7.81 8.45
CA VAL A 84 -10.31 6.79 7.82
C VAL A 84 -10.02 5.64 8.78
N VAL A 85 -9.65 5.96 10.02
CA VAL A 85 -9.41 4.93 11.05
C VAL A 85 -10.67 4.11 11.33
N TRP A 86 -11.84 4.77 11.38
CA TRP A 86 -13.12 4.09 11.54
C TRP A 86 -13.44 3.18 10.35
N LEU A 87 -13.27 3.67 9.11
CA LEU A 87 -13.50 2.90 7.88
C LEU A 87 -12.69 1.60 7.84
N ILE A 88 -11.43 1.66 8.30
CA ILE A 88 -10.52 0.51 8.27
C ILE A 88 -10.85 -0.50 9.37
N ASN A 89 -11.11 -0.02 10.59
CA ASN A 89 -11.12 -0.89 11.78
C ASN A 89 -12.52 -1.26 12.29
N SER A 90 -13.55 -0.46 11.97
CA SER A 90 -14.83 -0.52 12.68
C SER A 90 -16.06 -0.44 11.79
N ALA A 91 -15.95 0.10 10.57
CA ALA A 91 -17.07 0.12 9.64
C ALA A 91 -17.50 -1.31 9.29
N VAL A 92 -18.81 -1.56 9.40
CA VAL A 92 -19.40 -2.85 9.04
C VAL A 92 -19.32 -3.00 7.53
N GLY A 93 -19.91 -2.05 6.81
CA GLY A 93 -19.90 -2.02 5.35
C GLY A 93 -20.54 -3.24 4.70
N GLN A 94 -20.42 -3.29 3.38
CA GLN A 94 -20.66 -4.49 2.59
C GLN A 94 -19.33 -5.01 2.04
N GLU A 95 -18.89 -6.17 2.52
CA GLU A 95 -17.70 -6.84 2.00
C GLU A 95 -18.02 -7.71 0.78
N THR A 96 -17.07 -7.82 -0.14
CA THR A 96 -17.11 -8.79 -1.23
C THR A 96 -15.72 -9.37 -1.42
N ILE A 97 -15.64 -10.70 -1.40
CA ILE A 97 -14.40 -11.45 -1.55
C ILE A 97 -14.29 -11.91 -3.00
N LEU A 98 -13.16 -11.61 -3.60
CA LEU A 98 -12.74 -12.08 -4.92
C LEU A 98 -11.58 -13.07 -4.73
N SER A 99 -11.32 -13.91 -5.72
CA SER A 99 -10.25 -14.93 -5.65
C SER A 99 -8.87 -14.36 -5.31
N ASN A 100 -8.63 -13.10 -5.68
CA ASN A 100 -7.36 -12.41 -5.52
C ASN A 100 -7.42 -11.24 -4.53
N GLY A 101 -8.46 -11.06 -3.73
CA GLY A 101 -8.53 -9.94 -2.78
C GLY A 101 -9.94 -9.68 -2.30
N ARG A 102 -10.14 -8.58 -1.60
CA ARG A 102 -11.49 -8.18 -1.18
C ARG A 102 -11.65 -6.69 -1.26
N PHE A 103 -12.90 -6.25 -1.37
CA PHE A 103 -13.24 -4.86 -1.16
C PHE A 103 -14.40 -4.74 -0.16
N LYS A 104 -14.44 -3.61 0.54
CA LYS A 104 -15.52 -3.22 1.44
C LYS A 104 -16.09 -1.90 0.96
N ILE A 105 -17.41 -1.83 0.82
CA ILE A 105 -18.11 -0.60 0.48
C ILE A 105 -18.74 -0.07 1.76
N VAL A 106 -18.57 1.22 2.04
CA VAL A 106 -19.15 1.88 3.20
C VAL A 106 -19.89 3.13 2.78
N ARG A 107 -21.16 3.22 3.14
CA ARG A 107 -21.96 4.44 3.06
C ARG A 107 -22.74 4.62 4.34
N GLU A 108 -22.59 5.79 4.95
CA GLU A 108 -23.39 6.21 6.09
C GLU A 108 -24.79 6.64 5.64
N LYS A 109 -25.79 6.37 6.47
CA LYS A 109 -27.17 6.81 6.23
C LYS A 109 -27.24 8.33 6.04
N ALA A 110 -27.93 8.76 4.98
CA ALA A 110 -28.08 10.17 4.59
C ALA A 110 -26.77 10.93 4.29
N ALA A 111 -25.61 10.24 4.24
CA ALA A 111 -24.37 10.84 3.78
C ALA A 111 -24.33 10.87 2.25
N ALA A 112 -23.76 11.96 1.75
CA ALA A 112 -23.50 12.22 0.33
C ALA A 112 -22.11 11.71 -0.08
N GLN A 113 -21.56 10.77 0.69
CA GLN A 113 -20.22 10.22 0.54
C GLN A 113 -20.32 8.71 0.46
N LEU A 114 -19.57 8.12 -0.48
CA LEU A 114 -19.40 6.68 -0.62
C LEU A 114 -17.92 6.37 -0.52
N TYR A 115 -17.60 5.39 0.32
CA TYR A 115 -16.26 4.90 0.51
C TYR A 115 -16.13 3.49 -0.02
N ALA A 116 -15.00 3.19 -0.65
CA ALA A 116 -14.61 1.86 -1.04
C ALA A 116 -13.20 1.57 -0.52
N LEU A 117 -13.03 0.44 0.14
CA LEU A 117 -11.76 -0.03 0.66
C LEU A 117 -11.35 -1.25 -0.13
N GLY A 118 -10.24 -1.18 -0.85
CA GLY A 118 -9.65 -2.31 -1.53
C GLY A 118 -8.53 -2.90 -0.69
N ILE A 119 -8.54 -4.21 -0.51
CA ILE A 119 -7.60 -4.93 0.36
C ILE A 119 -6.96 -6.07 -0.42
N LYS A 120 -5.62 -5.99 -0.55
CA LYS A 120 -4.78 -7.03 -1.16
C LYS A 120 -3.57 -7.28 -0.25
N GLN A 121 -3.49 -8.45 0.38
CA GLN A 121 -2.40 -8.77 1.32
C GLN A 121 -2.22 -7.65 2.38
N LYS A 122 -1.07 -6.96 2.39
CA LYS A 122 -0.78 -5.81 3.25
C LYS A 122 -1.13 -4.45 2.62
N GLY A 123 -1.53 -4.43 1.35
CA GLY A 123 -2.01 -3.23 0.67
C GLY A 123 -3.45 -2.95 1.03
N LEU A 124 -3.70 -1.70 1.41
CA LEU A 124 -5.02 -1.15 1.67
C LEU A 124 -5.09 0.21 0.97
N VAL A 125 -6.18 0.43 0.24
CA VAL A 125 -6.47 1.71 -0.40
C VAL A 125 -7.90 2.08 -0.06
N VAL A 126 -8.09 3.31 0.41
CA VAL A 126 -9.40 3.88 0.71
C VAL A 126 -9.69 4.93 -0.34
N LEU A 127 -10.84 4.77 -0.95
CA LEU A 127 -11.30 5.54 -2.09
C LEU A 127 -12.62 6.21 -1.69
N LYS A 128 -12.72 7.52 -1.95
CA LYS A 128 -13.87 8.34 -1.56
C LYS A 128 -14.45 9.05 -2.79
N ILE A 129 -15.77 9.03 -2.90
CA ILE A 129 -16.51 9.91 -3.81
C ILE A 129 -17.59 10.66 -3.07
N GLU A 130 -17.82 11.89 -3.54
CA GLU A 130 -18.93 12.73 -3.12
C GLU A 130 -19.96 12.85 -4.26
N PHE A 131 -21.24 12.89 -3.91
CA PHE A 131 -22.32 12.98 -4.89
C PHE A 131 -23.48 13.84 -4.38
N SER A 132 -24.19 14.52 -5.26
CA SER A 132 -25.41 15.28 -4.91
C SER A 132 -26.64 14.38 -4.82
N THR A 133 -27.54 14.65 -3.86
CA THR A 133 -28.72 13.81 -3.58
C THR A 133 -29.88 13.98 -4.55
N SER A 134 -29.86 14.95 -5.48
CA SER A 134 -30.68 14.95 -6.71
C SER A 134 -30.35 16.15 -7.62
N PRO A 135 -30.20 15.97 -8.95
CA PRO A 135 -29.88 14.72 -9.64
C PRO A 135 -28.51 14.18 -9.18
N LEU A 136 -28.33 12.86 -9.22
CA LEU A 136 -27.05 12.21 -8.90
C LEU A 136 -25.97 12.67 -9.87
N LYS A 137 -25.12 13.59 -9.42
CA LYS A 137 -23.91 14.02 -10.11
C LYS A 137 -22.73 13.64 -9.23
N PHE A 138 -21.80 12.85 -9.78
CA PHE A 138 -20.57 12.47 -9.12
C PHE A 138 -19.55 13.60 -9.32
N SER A 139 -19.18 14.28 -8.25
CA SER A 139 -18.23 15.40 -8.29
C SER A 139 -16.87 14.92 -7.80
N SER A 140 -15.98 14.61 -8.75
CA SER A 140 -14.56 14.30 -8.54
C SER A 140 -14.23 13.10 -7.63
N TRP A 141 -13.00 12.62 -7.79
CA TRP A 141 -12.46 11.43 -7.13
C TRP A 141 -11.17 11.82 -6.41
N GLU A 142 -11.04 11.48 -5.13
CA GLU A 142 -9.83 11.71 -4.34
C GLU A 142 -9.35 10.41 -3.70
N ALA A 143 -8.05 10.14 -3.79
CA ALA A 143 -7.39 9.05 -3.06
C ALA A 143 -6.95 9.57 -1.70
N LEU A 144 -7.40 8.92 -0.63
CA LEU A 144 -7.05 9.25 0.76
C LEU A 144 -5.79 8.51 1.21
#